data_AF-A0AAD7WBF9-F1
#
_entry.id   AF-A0AAD7WBF9-F1
#
_cell.length_a   1.000
_cell.length_b   1.000
_cell.length_c   1.000
_cell.angle_alpha   90.00
_cell.angle_beta   90.00
_cell.angle_gamma   90.00
#
_symmetry.space_group_name_H-M   'P 1'
#
loop_
_entity.id
_entity.type
_entity.pdbx_description
1 polymer ?
#
loop_
_entity_poly.entity_id
_entity_poly.type
_entity_poly.pdbx_seq_one_letter_code
_entity_poly.pdbx_strand_id
1 'polypeptide(L)'
;ATVRPVHLSSAVRSAVSQHFQTGHKAKQKKINKNNFTGKGTFSQELKAVMRPRDVIQLGMVLSGVLLMLYIVTNPPQYAWKRARKILNNFGSTETEVIVHESPKAIHYKCGLPQECPVDHFAFHIKSGAANVVGPKICFEDHIIMSSVKNNIGPGLNIALINGETGNTEKFDAFNMYSGDVKELLQFMKEVRPGMIVLVASYDDPASKLTDEARDVFVHLGSTMVKSVGFRDSWIFASATGRDKSHFEGHIKNEKEKNVYDGWPEMLELGGCFPRKL
;
A
#
# COMPACT_ATOMS: atom_id res chain seq x y z
N ALA A 1 35.73 3.63 -0.19
CA ALA A 1 34.97 4.33 0.86
C ALA A 1 34.74 3.37 2.03
N THR A 2 35.46 3.59 3.12
CA THR A 2 35.46 2.80 4.35
C THR A 2 34.27 3.15 5.25
N VAL A 3 33.47 2.15 5.62
CA VAL A 3 32.32 2.28 6.53
C VAL A 3 32.81 2.28 7.98
N ARG A 4 32.52 3.34 8.73
CA ARG A 4 32.75 3.42 10.19
C ARG A 4 31.54 2.85 10.95
N PRO A 5 31.75 2.14 12.07
CA PRO A 5 30.66 1.70 12.93
C PRO A 5 30.17 2.83 13.86
N VAL A 6 28.86 2.89 14.08
CA VAL A 6 28.19 3.83 14.98
C VAL A 6 28.33 3.35 16.44
N HIS A 7 28.88 4.20 17.30
CA HIS A 7 28.97 3.98 18.75
C HIS A 7 27.60 4.16 19.42
N LEU A 8 27.13 3.14 20.15
CA LEU A 8 25.97 3.24 21.05
C LEU A 8 26.41 3.83 22.40
N SER A 9 25.69 4.86 22.87
CA SER A 9 25.91 5.58 24.13
C SER A 9 25.77 4.68 25.38
N SER A 10 26.58 4.96 26.41
CA SER A 10 26.66 4.23 27.70
C SER A 10 25.36 4.24 28.51
N ALA A 11 24.38 5.06 28.16
CA ALA A 11 23.09 5.15 28.84
C ALA A 11 22.18 3.92 28.60
N VAL A 12 22.32 3.20 27.47
CA VAL A 12 21.43 2.07 27.12
C VAL A 12 21.81 0.78 27.86
N ARG A 13 23.06 0.62 28.28
CA ARG A 13 23.50 -0.57 29.04
C ARG A 13 23.04 -0.57 30.51
N SER A 14 22.70 0.60 31.07
CA SER A 14 22.32 0.72 32.48
C SER A 14 20.86 0.32 32.76
N ALA A 15 19.96 0.53 31.80
CA ALA A 15 18.53 0.20 31.94
C ALA A 15 18.24 -1.32 31.91
N VAL A 16 19.08 -2.11 31.24
CA VAL A 16 18.88 -3.55 31.10
C VAL A 16 19.29 -4.33 32.36
N SER A 17 20.17 -3.77 33.21
CA SER A 17 20.62 -4.44 34.43
C SER A 17 19.70 -4.23 35.65
N GLN A 18 18.84 -3.21 35.66
CA GLN A 18 17.96 -2.91 36.80
C GLN A 18 16.66 -3.70 36.80
N HIS A 19 16.19 -4.20 35.66
CA HIS A 19 14.97 -5.03 35.60
C HIS A 19 15.19 -6.50 35.97
N PHE A 20 16.43 -6.99 35.95
CA PHE A 20 16.75 -8.41 36.23
C PHE A 20 16.94 -8.72 37.73
N GLN A 21 17.08 -7.70 38.60
CA GLN A 21 17.33 -7.91 40.04
C GLN A 21 16.10 -7.77 40.95
N THR A 22 14.95 -7.33 40.43
CA THR A 22 13.73 -7.12 41.24
C THR A 22 12.77 -8.32 41.26
N GLY A 23 12.96 -9.32 40.39
CA GLY A 23 12.13 -10.53 40.35
C GLY A 23 12.56 -11.68 41.27
N HIS A 24 13.79 -11.66 41.80
CA HIS A 24 14.36 -12.81 42.54
C HIS A 24 14.32 -12.70 44.07
N LYS A 25 13.80 -11.59 44.64
CA LYS A 25 13.75 -11.36 46.10
C LYS A 25 12.41 -11.67 46.79
N ALA A 26 11.46 -12.31 46.09
CA ALA A 26 10.14 -12.61 46.63
C ALA A 26 9.82 -14.11 46.70
N LYS A 27 10.76 -14.97 47.14
CA LYS A 27 10.43 -16.35 47.56
C LYS A 27 11.54 -17.05 48.37
N GLN A 28 12.00 -16.43 49.44
CA GLN A 28 12.83 -17.12 50.44
C GLN A 28 12.51 -16.56 51.83
N LYS A 29 11.42 -17.04 52.42
CA LYS A 29 11.14 -16.87 53.85
C LYS A 29 10.46 -18.14 54.35
N LYS A 30 11.04 -18.71 55.42
CA LYS A 30 10.66 -19.91 56.19
C LYS A 30 11.18 -21.26 55.68
N ILE A 31 12.42 -21.58 56.04
CA ILE A 31 12.73 -22.87 56.66
C ILE A 31 13.66 -22.58 57.85
N ASN A 32 13.12 -22.76 59.06
CA ASN A 32 13.86 -22.61 60.32
C ASN A 32 14.46 -23.99 60.66
N LYS A 33 15.76 -24.04 60.93
CA LYS A 33 16.44 -25.24 61.45
C LYS A 33 15.99 -25.46 62.89
N ASN A 34 15.68 -26.70 63.27
CA ASN A 34 16.21 -27.33 64.48
C ASN A 34 15.84 -28.82 64.59
N ASN A 35 16.83 -29.56 65.09
CA ASN A 35 16.79 -30.83 65.81
C ASN A 35 16.78 -32.15 65.01
N PHE A 36 18.02 -32.60 64.81
CA PHE A 36 18.51 -33.96 64.66
C PHE A 36 18.20 -34.78 65.92
N THR A 37 17.50 -35.91 65.79
CA THR A 37 17.67 -37.18 66.55
C THR A 37 16.67 -38.22 66.05
N GLY A 38 17.12 -39.41 65.64
CA GLY A 38 16.23 -40.57 65.50
C GLY A 38 16.60 -41.54 64.36
N LYS A 39 17.20 -42.67 64.74
CA LYS A 39 17.50 -43.83 63.90
C LYS A 39 16.21 -44.51 63.41
N GLY A 40 16.18 -45.03 62.19
CA GLY A 40 15.10 -45.93 61.75
C GLY A 40 15.00 -46.14 60.23
N THR A 41 15.69 -47.18 59.76
CA THR A 41 15.29 -48.14 58.71
C THR A 41 14.72 -47.68 57.35
N PHE A 42 15.48 -48.06 56.34
CA PHE A 42 15.24 -48.15 54.90
C PHE A 42 14.05 -49.07 54.55
N SER A 43 13.25 -48.66 53.55
CA SER A 43 12.10 -49.35 52.94
C SER A 43 10.72 -49.09 53.57
N GLN A 44 9.77 -48.64 52.73
CA GLN A 44 8.35 -48.27 53.00
C GLN A 44 8.17 -46.86 53.60
N GLU A 45 8.00 -45.81 52.79
CA GLU A 45 6.68 -45.31 52.38
C GLU A 45 6.85 -44.42 51.13
N LEU A 46 6.63 -45.00 49.95
CA LEU A 46 6.79 -44.35 48.65
C LEU A 46 5.41 -43.97 48.10
N LYS A 47 4.74 -42.98 48.71
CA LYS A 47 3.56 -42.31 48.14
C LYS A 47 3.53 -40.82 48.53
N ALA A 48 4.44 -40.05 47.94
CA ALA A 48 4.25 -38.61 47.86
C ALA A 48 3.08 -38.35 46.89
N VAL A 49 1.87 -38.21 47.45
CA VAL A 49 0.68 -37.76 46.73
C VAL A 49 0.94 -36.33 46.27
N MET A 50 1.38 -36.16 45.01
CA MET A 50 1.49 -34.85 44.38
C MET A 50 0.13 -34.13 44.46
N ARG A 51 0.12 -32.86 44.87
CA ARG A 51 -1.12 -32.09 44.93
C ARG A 51 -1.71 -32.02 43.51
N PRO A 52 -3.04 -32.16 43.33
CA PRO A 52 -3.67 -32.18 42.01
C PRO A 52 -3.30 -30.97 41.13
N ARG A 53 -3.08 -29.81 41.76
CA ARG A 53 -2.65 -28.58 41.08
C ARG A 53 -1.26 -28.69 40.46
N ASP A 54 -0.33 -29.37 41.12
CA ASP A 54 1.05 -29.51 40.63
C ASP A 54 1.12 -30.51 39.47
N VAL A 55 0.26 -31.54 39.49
CA VAL A 55 0.09 -32.49 38.36
C VAL A 55 -0.48 -31.79 37.13
N ILE A 56 -1.49 -30.92 37.32
CA ILE A 56 -2.10 -30.14 36.23
C ILE A 56 -1.08 -29.15 35.65
N GLN A 57 -0.31 -28.44 36.48
CA GLN A 57 0.72 -27.53 36.01
C GLN A 57 1.82 -28.24 35.23
N LEU A 58 2.30 -29.38 35.73
CA LEU A 58 3.31 -30.18 35.03
C LEU A 58 2.78 -30.68 33.68
N GLY A 59 1.51 -31.12 33.63
CA GLY A 59 0.85 -31.54 32.40
C GLY A 59 0.72 -30.42 31.35
N MET A 60 0.36 -29.21 31.77
CA MET A 60 0.27 -28.06 30.85
C MET A 60 1.63 -27.65 30.29
N VAL A 61 2.68 -27.66 31.13
CA VAL A 61 4.04 -27.35 30.69
C VAL A 61 4.56 -28.42 29.72
N LEU A 62 4.36 -29.70 30.03
CA LEU A 62 4.73 -30.80 29.14
C LEU A 62 3.99 -30.73 27.80
N SER A 63 2.68 -30.46 27.82
CA SER A 63 1.88 -30.27 26.60
C SER A 63 2.40 -29.10 25.76
N GLY A 64 2.73 -27.96 26.38
CA GLY A 64 3.27 -26.80 25.68
C GLY A 64 4.64 -27.07 25.05
N VAL A 65 5.54 -27.76 25.76
CA VAL A 65 6.86 -28.13 25.26
C VAL A 65 6.76 -29.11 24.09
N LEU A 66 5.86 -30.10 24.17
CA LEU A 66 5.61 -31.04 23.08
C LEU A 66 5.02 -30.35 21.85
N LEU A 67 4.09 -29.40 22.03
CA LEU A 67 3.53 -28.62 20.92
C LEU A 67 4.60 -27.73 20.25
N MET A 68 5.47 -27.09 21.04
CA MET A 68 6.57 -26.28 20.51
C MET A 68 7.60 -27.14 19.75
N LEU A 69 7.94 -28.33 20.26
CA LEU A 69 8.80 -29.27 19.55
C LEU A 69 8.14 -29.78 18.25
N TYR A 70 6.83 -30.02 18.25
CA TYR A 70 6.09 -30.42 17.05
C TYR A 70 6.11 -29.32 15.99
N ILE A 71 5.91 -28.06 16.37
CA ILE A 71 5.96 -26.92 15.44
C ILE A 71 7.38 -26.68 14.92
N VAL A 72 8.42 -26.90 15.71
CA VAL A 72 9.82 -26.74 15.27
C VAL A 72 10.28 -27.89 14.38
N THR A 73 9.78 -29.11 14.59
CA THR A 73 10.08 -30.28 13.73
C THR A 73 9.19 -30.37 12.49
N ASN A 74 7.95 -29.87 12.56
CA ASN A 74 7.01 -29.77 11.44
C ASN A 74 6.49 -28.33 11.21
N PRO A 75 7.34 -27.32 10.97
CA PRO A 75 6.85 -25.96 10.68
C PRO A 75 5.87 -25.91 9.47
N PRO A 76 4.89 -25.00 9.45
CA PRO A 76 3.76 -25.04 8.50
C PRO A 76 4.15 -24.87 7.02
N GLN A 77 5.39 -24.50 6.72
CA GLN A 77 5.94 -24.37 5.36
C GLN A 77 6.16 -25.70 4.59
N TYR A 78 6.27 -26.87 5.25
CA TYR A 78 6.46 -28.16 4.55
C TYR A 78 5.14 -28.86 4.17
N ALA A 79 4.02 -28.47 4.78
CA ALA A 79 2.69 -28.98 4.41
C ALA A 79 2.31 -28.55 2.97
N TRP A 80 2.61 -27.30 2.60
CA TRP A 80 2.39 -26.77 1.24
C TRP A 80 3.28 -27.44 0.19
N LYS A 81 4.52 -27.84 0.54
CA LYS A 81 5.44 -28.53 -0.38
C LYS A 81 5.03 -29.99 -0.66
N ARG A 82 4.38 -30.68 0.30
CA ARG A 82 3.80 -32.01 0.08
C ARG A 82 2.47 -31.97 -0.66
N ALA A 83 1.61 -30.99 -0.41
CA ALA A 83 0.37 -30.79 -1.17
C ALA A 83 0.64 -30.58 -2.67
N ARG A 84 1.67 -29.79 -3.01
CA ARG A 84 2.11 -29.57 -4.40
C ARG A 84 2.68 -30.84 -5.08
N LYS A 85 3.17 -31.81 -4.31
CA LYS A 85 3.73 -33.07 -4.84
C LYS A 85 2.68 -34.15 -5.07
N ILE A 86 1.56 -34.11 -4.33
CA ILE A 86 0.44 -35.05 -4.50
C ILE A 86 -0.45 -34.62 -5.67
N LEU A 87 -0.62 -33.31 -5.91
CA LEU A 87 -1.35 -32.78 -7.06
C LEU A 87 -0.67 -33.03 -8.41
N ASN A 88 0.65 -33.22 -8.44
CA ASN A 88 1.40 -33.41 -9.69
C ASN A 88 1.57 -34.90 -10.10
N ASN A 89 1.03 -35.85 -9.34
CA ASN A 89 1.25 -37.29 -9.53
C ASN A 89 -0.04 -38.12 -9.68
N PHE A 90 -1.21 -37.52 -9.81
CA PHE A 90 -2.42 -38.25 -10.21
C PHE A 90 -2.62 -38.07 -11.72
N GLY A 91 -2.38 -39.17 -12.42
CA GLY A 91 -2.14 -39.22 -13.85
C GLY A 91 -3.36 -38.92 -14.72
N SER A 92 -3.00 -38.44 -15.90
CA SER A 92 -3.62 -38.71 -17.20
C SER A 92 -4.74 -39.75 -17.21
N THR A 93 -5.97 -39.27 -17.28
CA THR A 93 -7.02 -39.92 -18.06
C THR A 93 -7.37 -38.96 -19.20
N GLU A 94 -7.25 -39.44 -20.43
CA GLU A 94 -7.70 -38.78 -21.65
C GLU A 94 -9.21 -38.50 -21.54
N THR A 95 -9.55 -37.32 -21.06
CA THR A 95 -10.79 -36.66 -21.41
C THR A 95 -10.40 -35.62 -22.44
N GLU A 96 -10.99 -35.70 -23.63
CA GLU A 96 -10.87 -34.68 -24.66
C GLU A 96 -11.40 -33.36 -24.07
N VAL A 97 -10.50 -32.58 -23.47
CA VAL A 97 -10.79 -31.24 -22.99
C VAL A 97 -10.91 -30.39 -24.24
N ILE A 98 -12.14 -30.06 -24.62
CA ILE A 98 -12.38 -28.87 -25.42
C ILE A 98 -11.71 -27.74 -24.64
N VAL A 99 -10.53 -27.33 -25.12
CA VAL A 99 -9.85 -26.14 -24.63
C VAL A 99 -10.76 -24.99 -25.04
N HIS A 100 -11.70 -24.63 -24.18
CA HIS A 100 -12.16 -23.26 -24.15
C HIS A 100 -10.94 -22.45 -23.77
N GLU A 101 -10.22 -21.99 -24.80
CA GLU A 101 -9.30 -20.89 -24.69
C GLU A 101 -10.08 -19.82 -23.92
N SER A 102 -9.67 -19.58 -22.67
CA SER A 102 -10.15 -18.43 -21.92
C SER A 102 -9.97 -17.26 -22.88
N PRO A 103 -11.06 -16.56 -23.27
CA PRO A 103 -10.96 -15.55 -24.31
C PRO A 103 -9.84 -14.61 -23.87
N LYS A 104 -8.78 -14.48 -24.68
CA LYS A 104 -7.74 -13.46 -24.47
C LYS A 104 -8.49 -12.21 -24.09
N ALA A 105 -8.29 -11.74 -22.85
CA ALA A 105 -8.98 -10.57 -22.37
C ALA A 105 -8.73 -9.49 -23.43
N ILE A 106 -9.79 -9.07 -24.13
CA ILE A 106 -9.66 -8.08 -25.18
C ILE A 106 -9.24 -6.81 -24.46
N HIS A 107 -7.95 -6.48 -24.57
CA HIS A 107 -7.39 -5.28 -23.98
C HIS A 107 -7.56 -4.16 -24.99
N TYR A 108 -8.51 -3.26 -24.73
CA TYR A 108 -8.61 -2.00 -25.48
C TYR A 108 -7.51 -1.04 -25.03
N LYS A 109 -7.24 -0.01 -25.84
CA LYS A 109 -6.20 1.00 -25.58
C LYS A 109 -6.26 1.50 -24.13
N CYS A 110 -5.11 1.62 -23.48
CA CYS A 110 -4.98 2.00 -22.08
C CYS A 110 -5.69 1.09 -21.06
N GLY A 111 -6.13 -0.10 -21.47
CA GLY A 111 -6.88 -1.03 -20.62
C GLY A 111 -8.32 -0.61 -20.35
N LEU A 112 -8.91 0.19 -21.24
CA LEU A 112 -10.34 0.54 -21.14
C LEU A 112 -11.22 -0.71 -21.22
N PRO A 113 -12.42 -0.70 -20.60
CA PRO A 113 -13.35 -1.84 -20.64
C PRO A 113 -14.04 -2.02 -22.00
N GLN A 114 -14.05 -0.97 -22.83
CA GLN A 114 -14.65 -0.95 -24.15
C GLN A 114 -13.79 -0.11 -25.11
N GLU A 115 -13.95 -0.35 -26.41
CA GLU A 115 -13.29 0.44 -27.44
C GLU A 115 -13.87 1.86 -27.49
N CYS A 116 -13.02 2.85 -27.80
CA CYS A 116 -13.49 4.20 -28.07
C CYS A 116 -14.20 4.27 -29.42
N PRO A 117 -15.20 5.17 -29.59
CA PRO A 117 -15.80 5.42 -30.89
C PRO A 117 -14.76 5.85 -31.93
N VAL A 118 -15.13 5.72 -33.21
CA VAL A 118 -14.31 6.22 -34.33
C VAL A 118 -13.99 7.71 -34.12
N ASP A 119 -12.79 8.13 -34.54
CA ASP A 119 -12.29 9.50 -34.39
C ASP A 119 -12.23 10.01 -32.94
N HIS A 120 -12.00 9.11 -31.98
CA HIS A 120 -11.69 9.46 -30.60
C HIS A 120 -10.30 8.98 -30.17
N PHE A 121 -9.75 9.68 -29.18
CA PHE A 121 -8.57 9.28 -28.44
C PHE A 121 -8.96 8.64 -27.11
N ALA A 122 -8.39 7.48 -26.81
CA ALA A 122 -8.51 6.79 -25.54
C ALA A 122 -7.56 7.38 -24.50
N PHE A 123 -8.02 7.51 -23.26
CA PHE A 123 -7.15 7.85 -22.14
C PHE A 123 -7.54 7.08 -20.88
N HIS A 124 -6.59 6.92 -19.97
CA HIS A 124 -6.82 6.36 -18.64
C HIS A 124 -5.90 7.02 -17.61
N ILE A 125 -6.48 7.50 -16.52
CA ILE A 125 -5.78 8.16 -15.42
C ILE A 125 -6.01 7.33 -14.15
N LYS A 126 -4.94 7.14 -13.38
CA LYS A 126 -4.99 6.65 -12.00
C LYS A 126 -4.30 7.68 -11.11
N SER A 127 -4.92 8.08 -10.00
CA SER A 127 -4.23 8.85 -8.96
C SER A 127 -3.15 7.99 -8.28
N GLY A 128 -2.35 8.60 -7.41
CA GLY A 128 -1.52 7.85 -6.50
C GLY A 128 -2.35 7.16 -5.41
N ALA A 129 -1.79 6.10 -4.83
CA ALA A 129 -2.28 5.47 -3.61
C ALA A 129 -1.38 5.89 -2.45
N ALA A 130 -1.91 6.77 -1.58
CA ALA A 130 -1.15 7.46 -0.55
C ALA A 130 0.15 8.07 -1.13
N ASN A 131 1.27 7.82 -0.47
CA ASN A 131 2.62 8.23 -0.88
C ASN A 131 3.51 7.05 -1.33
N VAL A 132 2.91 5.88 -1.61
CA VAL A 132 3.65 4.63 -1.88
C VAL A 132 3.55 4.17 -3.33
N VAL A 133 2.38 4.31 -3.96
CA VAL A 133 2.18 4.01 -5.37
C VAL A 133 1.88 5.31 -6.09
N GLY A 134 2.76 5.69 -7.01
CA GLY A 134 2.57 6.90 -7.80
C GLY A 134 1.50 6.76 -8.89
N PRO A 135 1.03 7.89 -9.42
CA PRO A 135 -0.04 7.93 -10.41
C PRO A 135 0.39 7.34 -11.76
N LYS A 136 -0.60 7.08 -12.62
CA LYS A 136 -0.41 6.62 -13.99
C LYS A 136 -1.31 7.41 -14.94
N ILE A 137 -0.72 7.98 -15.99
CA ILE A 137 -1.45 8.63 -17.09
C ILE A 137 -1.11 7.90 -18.38
N CYS A 138 -2.15 7.37 -19.04
CA CYS A 138 -2.08 6.73 -20.34
C CYS A 138 -2.94 7.48 -21.35
N PHE A 139 -2.42 7.63 -22.58
CA PHE A 139 -3.14 8.23 -23.71
C PHE A 139 -2.81 7.46 -24.98
N GLU A 140 -3.82 7.05 -25.74
CA GLU A 140 -3.68 6.25 -26.97
C GLU A 140 -2.74 5.04 -26.82
N ASP A 141 -2.89 4.30 -25.71
CA ASP A 141 -2.06 3.14 -25.32
C ASP A 141 -0.60 3.45 -24.97
N HIS A 142 -0.23 4.72 -24.94
CA HIS A 142 1.10 5.17 -24.52
C HIS A 142 1.05 5.66 -23.07
N ILE A 143 1.89 5.07 -22.23
CA ILE A 143 2.06 5.54 -20.85
C ILE A 143 2.92 6.82 -20.88
N ILE A 144 2.29 7.95 -20.58
CA ILE A 144 2.93 9.27 -20.54
C ILE A 144 3.66 9.45 -19.20
N MET A 145 2.94 9.26 -18.09
CA MET A 145 3.48 9.42 -16.72
C MET A 145 3.28 8.15 -15.92
N SER A 146 4.32 7.68 -15.23
CA SER A 146 4.22 6.58 -14.26
C SER A 146 5.46 6.47 -13.38
N SER A 147 5.33 5.77 -12.26
CA SER A 147 6.47 5.38 -11.40
C SER A 147 7.60 4.69 -12.18
N VAL A 148 7.26 3.83 -13.14
CA VAL A 148 8.24 3.07 -13.93
C VAL A 148 9.03 3.96 -14.89
N LYS A 149 8.42 5.07 -15.35
CA LYS A 149 9.09 6.07 -16.19
C LYS A 149 9.90 7.09 -15.38
N ASN A 150 9.85 7.02 -14.05
CA ASN A 150 10.57 7.93 -13.14
C ASN A 150 10.32 9.42 -13.46
N ASN A 151 9.09 9.76 -13.84
CA ASN A 151 8.69 11.11 -14.26
C ASN A 151 7.43 11.61 -13.54
N ILE A 152 7.26 11.19 -12.30
CA ILE A 152 6.14 11.56 -11.44
C ILE A 152 6.66 12.09 -10.09
N GLY A 153 5.83 12.84 -9.38
CA GLY A 153 6.18 13.37 -8.06
C GLY A 153 4.95 13.66 -7.20
N PRO A 154 5.13 13.88 -5.88
CA PRO A 154 4.05 14.32 -4.98
C PRO A 154 3.38 15.59 -5.52
N GLY A 155 2.09 15.77 -5.25
CA GLY A 155 1.29 16.89 -5.73
C GLY A 155 0.49 16.57 -7.00
N LEU A 156 0.52 17.46 -7.98
CA LEU A 156 -0.24 17.35 -9.23
C LEU A 156 0.67 16.88 -10.36
N ASN A 157 0.31 15.79 -11.02
CA ASN A 157 1.01 15.25 -12.19
C ASN A 157 0.16 15.57 -13.42
N ILE A 158 0.70 16.34 -14.36
CA ILE A 158 -0.08 16.93 -15.45
C ILE A 158 0.55 16.60 -16.80
N ALA A 159 -0.26 16.16 -17.75
CA ALA A 159 0.13 15.98 -19.15
C ALA A 159 -0.72 16.86 -20.08
N LEU A 160 -0.05 17.54 -21.01
CA LEU A 160 -0.63 18.36 -22.07
C LEU A 160 -0.48 17.63 -23.40
N ILE A 161 -1.60 17.38 -24.05
CA ILE A 161 -1.67 16.67 -25.34
C ILE A 161 -2.28 17.58 -26.38
N ASN A 162 -1.73 17.52 -27.59
CA ASN A 162 -2.30 18.18 -28.75
C ASN A 162 -3.59 17.45 -29.17
N GLY A 163 -4.74 18.13 -29.11
CA GLY A 163 -6.04 17.51 -29.36
C GLY A 163 -6.36 17.22 -30.82
N GLU A 164 -5.54 17.67 -31.78
CA GLU A 164 -5.69 17.33 -33.20
C GLU A 164 -4.83 16.11 -33.56
N THR A 165 -3.56 16.10 -33.15
CA THR A 165 -2.60 15.05 -33.50
C THR A 165 -2.55 13.90 -32.50
N GLY A 166 -2.95 14.14 -31.24
CA GLY A 166 -2.81 13.19 -30.13
C GLY A 166 -1.39 13.12 -29.56
N ASN A 167 -0.47 13.96 -30.02
CA ASN A 167 0.91 13.98 -29.53
C ASN A 167 0.99 14.59 -28.13
N THR A 168 1.77 13.97 -27.24
CA THR A 168 2.11 14.57 -25.95
C THR A 168 3.08 15.72 -26.17
N GLU A 169 2.67 16.95 -25.84
CA GLU A 169 3.52 18.14 -25.99
C GLU A 169 4.36 18.39 -24.75
N LYS A 170 3.78 18.20 -23.57
CA LYS A 170 4.47 18.42 -22.30
C LYS A 170 3.88 17.58 -21.17
N PHE A 171 4.68 17.27 -20.18
CA PHE A 171 4.21 16.71 -18.91
C PHE A 171 5.17 17.13 -17.80
N ASP A 172 4.65 17.28 -16.58
CA ASP A 172 5.48 17.55 -15.40
C ASP A 172 4.71 17.25 -14.10
N ALA A 173 5.42 17.25 -12.97
CA ALA A 173 4.86 17.06 -11.64
C ALA A 173 5.14 18.26 -10.73
N PHE A 174 4.10 18.75 -10.05
CA PHE A 174 4.15 19.97 -9.23
C PHE A 174 3.86 19.65 -7.78
N ASN A 175 4.86 19.83 -6.91
CA ASN A 175 4.75 19.52 -5.48
C ASN A 175 3.88 20.53 -4.74
N MET A 176 2.62 20.15 -4.47
CA MET A 176 1.64 20.99 -3.80
C MET A 176 1.70 20.94 -2.26
N TYR A 177 2.71 20.27 -1.67
CA TYR A 177 2.94 20.28 -0.22
C TYR A 177 4.08 21.24 0.17
N SER A 178 5.22 21.11 -0.51
CA SER A 178 6.47 21.79 -0.19
C SER A 178 7.09 22.58 -1.34
N GLY A 179 6.54 22.49 -2.55
CA GLY A 179 7.00 23.23 -3.73
C GLY A 179 6.41 24.64 -3.85
N ASP A 180 6.77 25.33 -4.92
CA ASP A 180 6.25 26.65 -5.28
C ASP A 180 5.13 26.51 -6.33
N VAL A 181 3.94 27.01 -6.00
CA VAL A 181 2.77 27.03 -6.89
C VAL A 181 3.02 27.82 -8.19
N LYS A 182 4.00 28.73 -8.20
CA LYS A 182 4.36 29.49 -9.40
C LYS A 182 4.87 28.61 -10.54
N GLU A 183 5.50 27.48 -10.24
CA GLU A 183 5.95 26.53 -11.26
C GLU A 183 4.76 25.92 -12.00
N LEU A 184 3.71 25.54 -11.26
CA LEU A 184 2.44 25.09 -11.82
C LEU A 184 1.81 26.18 -12.68
N LEU A 185 1.67 27.40 -12.14
CA LEU A 185 1.07 28.52 -12.88
C LEU A 185 1.85 28.83 -14.17
N GLN A 186 3.18 28.76 -14.14
CA GLN A 186 4.01 28.98 -15.30
C GLN A 186 3.83 27.89 -16.35
N PHE A 187 3.74 26.62 -15.94
CA PHE A 187 3.43 25.50 -16.83
C PHE A 187 2.04 25.65 -17.47
N MET A 188 1.03 26.04 -16.68
CA MET A 188 -0.34 26.17 -17.17
C MET A 188 -0.52 27.28 -18.21
N LYS A 189 0.40 28.25 -18.32
CA LYS A 189 0.42 29.24 -19.40
C LYS A 189 0.69 28.65 -20.77
N GLU A 190 1.23 27.43 -20.83
CA GLU A 190 1.52 26.73 -22.09
C GLU A 190 0.29 26.01 -22.66
N VAL A 191 -0.82 25.97 -21.90
CA VAL A 191 -2.09 25.42 -22.36
C VAL A 191 -2.67 26.34 -23.44
N ARG A 192 -2.81 25.80 -24.66
CA ARG A 192 -3.35 26.50 -25.83
C ARG A 192 -4.75 25.94 -26.17
N PRO A 193 -5.58 26.71 -26.91
CA PRO A 193 -6.82 26.18 -27.47
C PRO A 193 -6.57 24.92 -28.29
N GLY A 194 -7.47 23.95 -28.18
CA GLY A 194 -7.36 22.62 -28.81
C GLY A 194 -6.48 21.62 -28.05
N MET A 195 -6.02 21.92 -26.84
CA MET A 195 -5.23 20.97 -26.04
C MET A 195 -6.10 20.14 -25.08
N ILE A 196 -5.67 18.91 -24.82
CA ILE A 196 -6.20 18.03 -23.77
C ILE A 196 -5.26 18.12 -22.57
N VAL A 197 -5.82 18.35 -21.39
CA VAL A 197 -5.12 18.42 -20.11
C VAL A 197 -5.53 17.20 -19.28
N LEU A 198 -4.58 16.38 -18.86
CA LEU A 198 -4.80 15.23 -17.96
C LEU A 198 -4.09 15.49 -16.64
N VAL A 199 -4.75 15.25 -15.51
CA VAL A 199 -4.26 15.54 -14.16
C VAL A 199 -4.49 14.33 -13.26
N ALA A 200 -3.46 13.96 -12.51
CA ALA A 200 -3.55 13.00 -11.41
C ALA A 200 -2.87 13.52 -10.14
N SER A 201 -3.56 13.41 -9.00
CA SER A 201 -2.96 13.69 -7.69
C SER A 201 -2.04 12.56 -7.23
N TYR A 202 -1.05 12.90 -6.40
CA TYR A 202 -0.21 11.95 -5.67
C TYR A 202 0.14 12.53 -4.29
N ASP A 203 -0.04 11.76 -3.22
CA ASP A 203 0.16 12.19 -1.83
C ASP A 203 -0.71 13.38 -1.39
N ASP A 204 -0.31 14.61 -1.69
CA ASP A 204 -1.06 15.83 -1.34
C ASP A 204 -1.15 16.83 -2.50
N PRO A 205 -2.34 17.00 -3.13
CA PRO A 205 -2.51 17.92 -4.25
C PRO A 205 -2.81 19.37 -3.86
N ALA A 206 -2.98 19.72 -2.57
CA ALA A 206 -3.75 20.92 -2.22
C ALA A 206 -3.06 21.94 -1.30
N SER A 207 -2.08 21.56 -0.46
CA SER A 207 -1.61 22.45 0.63
C SER A 207 -1.04 23.79 0.14
N LYS A 208 -0.50 23.84 -1.08
CA LYS A 208 0.03 25.04 -1.75
C LYS A 208 -0.85 25.51 -2.91
N LEU A 209 -1.97 24.85 -3.17
CA LEU A 209 -2.84 25.16 -4.30
C LEU A 209 -3.67 26.42 -3.99
N THR A 210 -3.26 27.55 -4.55
CA THR A 210 -3.86 28.87 -4.36
C THR A 210 -5.17 29.04 -5.13
N ASP A 211 -5.96 30.05 -4.78
CA ASP A 211 -7.20 30.37 -5.49
C ASP A 211 -6.98 30.66 -6.97
N GLU A 212 -5.90 31.37 -7.30
CA GLU A 212 -5.46 31.62 -8.69
C GLU A 212 -5.21 30.32 -9.46
N ALA A 213 -4.45 29.39 -8.87
CA ALA A 213 -4.19 28.09 -9.49
C ALA A 213 -5.48 27.26 -9.64
N ARG A 214 -6.39 27.33 -8.66
CA ARG A 214 -7.70 26.68 -8.75
C ARG A 214 -8.54 27.28 -9.87
N ASP A 215 -8.51 28.60 -10.05
CA ASP A 215 -9.26 29.28 -11.10
C ASP A 215 -8.81 28.83 -12.49
N VAL A 216 -7.53 28.53 -12.70
CA VAL A 216 -7.05 27.94 -13.97
C VAL A 216 -7.82 26.65 -14.29
N PHE A 217 -7.95 25.74 -13.33
CA PHE A 217 -8.67 24.49 -13.54
C PHE A 217 -10.19 24.68 -13.67
N VAL A 218 -10.76 25.67 -12.98
CA VAL A 218 -12.18 26.06 -13.17
C VAL A 218 -12.42 26.53 -14.62
N HIS A 219 -11.54 27.35 -15.18
CA HIS A 219 -11.62 27.78 -16.58
C HIS A 219 -11.41 26.62 -17.58
N LEU A 220 -10.74 25.54 -17.16
CA LEU A 220 -10.65 24.30 -17.93
C LEU A 220 -11.88 23.39 -17.75
N GLY A 221 -12.88 23.80 -16.96
CA GLY A 221 -14.13 23.08 -16.76
C GLY A 221 -14.16 22.17 -15.53
N SER A 222 -13.22 22.29 -14.59
CA SER A 222 -13.29 21.59 -13.30
C SER A 222 -14.44 22.14 -12.46
N THR A 223 -15.19 21.23 -11.87
CA THR A 223 -16.28 21.52 -10.92
C THR A 223 -15.89 21.25 -9.48
N MET A 224 -14.84 20.45 -9.25
CA MET A 224 -14.43 19.97 -7.92
C MET A 224 -13.13 20.59 -7.43
N VAL A 225 -12.31 21.25 -8.28
CA VAL A 225 -10.99 21.76 -7.87
C VAL A 225 -11.05 22.74 -6.70
N LYS A 226 -12.13 23.51 -6.55
CA LYS A 226 -12.30 24.43 -5.41
C LYS A 226 -12.50 23.70 -4.07
N SER A 227 -12.98 22.45 -4.08
CA SER A 227 -13.14 21.62 -2.88
C SER A 227 -11.96 20.70 -2.59
N VAL A 228 -10.98 20.57 -3.50
CA VAL A 228 -9.81 19.71 -3.32
C VAL A 228 -8.95 20.21 -2.15
N GLY A 229 -8.85 19.40 -1.11
CA GLY A 229 -8.14 19.67 0.14
C GLY A 229 -6.95 18.74 0.39
N PHE A 230 -6.38 18.87 1.59
CA PHE A 230 -5.17 18.16 2.01
C PHE A 230 -5.30 16.65 1.86
N ARG A 231 -4.44 16.05 1.03
CA ARG A 231 -4.40 14.61 0.69
C ARG A 231 -5.67 14.04 0.05
N ASP A 232 -6.54 14.89 -0.47
CA ASP A 232 -7.66 14.38 -1.26
C ASP A 232 -7.12 13.65 -2.51
N SER A 233 -7.81 12.59 -2.93
CA SER A 233 -7.57 11.99 -4.24
C SER A 233 -8.34 12.80 -5.28
N TRP A 234 -7.67 13.28 -6.32
CA TRP A 234 -8.29 14.04 -7.40
C TRP A 234 -7.69 13.67 -8.74
N ILE A 235 -8.57 13.43 -9.71
CA ILE A 235 -8.22 13.22 -11.11
C ILE A 235 -9.13 14.08 -11.97
N PHE A 236 -8.55 14.64 -13.01
CA PHE A 236 -9.26 15.56 -13.90
C PHE A 236 -8.69 15.42 -15.30
N ALA A 237 -9.57 15.34 -16.28
CA ALA A 237 -9.21 15.44 -17.68
C ALA A 237 -10.13 16.45 -18.34
N SER A 238 -9.62 17.31 -19.21
CA SER A 238 -10.46 18.20 -19.99
C SER A 238 -9.81 18.56 -21.31
N ALA A 239 -10.62 19.05 -22.23
CA ALA A 239 -10.18 19.69 -23.45
C ALA A 239 -10.49 21.18 -23.34
N THR A 240 -9.52 22.03 -23.68
CA THR A 240 -9.74 23.49 -23.72
C THR A 240 -10.89 23.84 -24.65
N GLY A 241 -11.72 24.82 -24.28
CA GLY A 241 -12.89 25.23 -25.07
C GLY A 241 -14.21 24.55 -24.67
N ARG A 242 -14.20 23.75 -23.60
CA ARG A 242 -15.41 23.16 -23.01
C ARG A 242 -15.84 23.90 -21.75
N ASP A 243 -17.15 24.08 -21.58
CA ASP A 243 -17.72 24.75 -20.40
C ASP A 243 -17.52 23.93 -19.11
N LYS A 244 -17.73 22.61 -19.18
CA LYS A 244 -17.57 21.68 -18.06
C LYS A 244 -16.95 20.37 -18.54
N SER A 245 -16.08 19.80 -17.73
CA SER A 245 -15.59 18.45 -17.97
C SER A 245 -16.52 17.40 -17.36
N HIS A 246 -16.72 16.30 -18.09
CA HIS A 246 -17.36 15.09 -17.58
C HIS A 246 -16.34 14.07 -17.03
N PHE A 247 -15.06 14.40 -17.09
CA PHE A 247 -13.95 13.53 -16.74
C PHE A 247 -13.26 14.06 -15.49
N GLU A 248 -13.93 13.93 -14.34
CA GLU A 248 -13.43 14.41 -13.07
C GLU A 248 -13.85 13.46 -11.94
N GLY A 249 -12.96 13.22 -10.98
CA GLY A 249 -13.22 12.43 -9.79
C GLY A 249 -12.51 13.03 -8.59
N HIS A 250 -13.18 13.02 -7.43
CA HIS A 250 -12.66 13.55 -6.17
C HIS A 250 -13.10 12.65 -5.01
N ILE A 251 -12.14 12.24 -4.16
CA ILE A 251 -12.43 11.60 -2.87
C ILE A 251 -11.74 12.41 -1.79
N LYS A 252 -12.55 12.88 -0.85
CA LYS A 252 -12.07 13.66 0.29
C LYS A 252 -11.32 12.77 1.27
N ASN A 253 -10.22 13.30 1.81
CA ASN A 253 -9.52 12.75 2.94
C ASN A 253 -10.39 12.88 4.20
N GLU A 254 -10.95 11.75 4.64
CA GLU A 254 -11.79 11.65 5.83
C GLU A 254 -11.29 10.46 6.66
N LYS A 255 -10.78 10.73 7.87
CA LYS A 255 -10.09 9.75 8.71
C LYS A 255 -10.87 8.44 8.87
N GLU A 256 -12.18 8.53 8.99
CA GLU A 256 -13.10 7.40 9.20
C GLU A 256 -13.43 6.61 7.92
N LYS A 257 -13.24 7.21 6.73
CA LYS A 257 -13.56 6.61 5.43
C LYS A 257 -12.32 6.23 4.61
N ASN A 258 -11.15 6.68 5.02
CA ASN A 258 -9.91 6.45 4.32
C ASN A 258 -9.56 4.95 4.22
N VAL A 259 -9.19 4.52 3.03
CA VAL A 259 -8.70 3.16 2.77
C VAL A 259 -7.26 2.98 3.27
N TYR A 260 -6.46 4.05 3.25
CA TYR A 260 -5.09 4.07 3.76
C TYR A 260 -5.00 4.92 5.04
N ASP A 261 -3.96 4.73 5.84
CA ASP A 261 -3.77 5.49 7.08
C ASP A 261 -3.49 6.98 6.81
N GLY A 262 -4.55 7.79 6.74
CA GLY A 262 -4.47 9.23 6.49
C GLY A 262 -4.52 9.62 5.00
N TRP A 263 -4.91 8.71 4.11
CA TRP A 263 -5.20 9.01 2.69
C TRP A 263 -6.45 8.24 2.20
N PRO A 264 -7.28 8.86 1.34
CA PRO A 264 -8.41 8.19 0.70
C PRO A 264 -7.96 7.16 -0.34
N GLU A 265 -8.91 6.39 -0.87
CA GLU A 265 -8.66 5.44 -1.95
C GLU A 265 -8.10 6.11 -3.21
N MET A 266 -7.35 5.33 -4.00
CA MET A 266 -6.95 5.72 -5.35
C MET A 266 -8.17 5.83 -6.27
N LEU A 267 -8.18 6.87 -7.11
CA LEU A 267 -9.17 7.05 -8.15
C LEU A 267 -8.68 6.53 -9.50
N GLU A 268 -9.60 6.02 -10.30
CA GLU A 268 -9.37 5.64 -11.69
C GLU A 268 -10.46 6.24 -12.58
N LEU A 269 -10.06 6.80 -13.71
CA LEU A 269 -10.98 7.34 -14.71
C LEU A 269 -10.40 7.08 -16.10
N GLY A 270 -11.20 6.43 -16.95
CA GLY A 270 -10.91 6.24 -18.35
C GLY A 270 -12.02 6.79 -19.22
N GLY A 271 -11.68 7.20 -20.43
CA GLY A 271 -12.64 7.78 -21.35
C GLY A 271 -12.09 8.02 -22.74
N CYS A 272 -12.88 8.73 -23.54
CA CYS A 272 -12.60 9.00 -24.94
C CYS A 272 -12.80 10.49 -25.25
N PHE A 273 -11.80 11.15 -25.83
CA PHE A 273 -11.91 12.53 -26.35
C PHE A 273 -12.12 12.52 -27.88
N PRO A 274 -13.06 13.29 -28.45
CA PRO A 274 -13.16 13.41 -29.89
C PRO A 274 -11.92 14.12 -30.46
N ARG A 275 -11.45 13.70 -31.65
CA ARG A 275 -10.32 14.32 -32.37
C ARG A 275 -10.61 15.75 -32.88
N LYS A 276 -11.88 16.12 -32.97
CA LYS A 276 -12.34 17.47 -33.29
C LYS A 276 -12.93 18.05 -32.00
N LEU A 277 -12.13 18.86 -31.32
CA LEU A 277 -12.51 19.59 -30.11
C LEU A 277 -13.17 20.91 -30.44
#